data_AF-A0A2D6RHI4-F1
#
_entry.id   AF-A0A2D6RHI4-F1
#
_cell.length_a   1.000
_cell.length_b   1.000
_cell.length_c   1.000
_cell.angle_alpha   90.00
_cell.angle_beta   90.00
_cell.angle_gamma   90.00
#
_symmetry.space_group_name_H-M   'P 1'
#
loop_
_entity.id
_entity.type
_entity.pdbx_description
1 polymer ?
#
loop_
_entity_poly.entity_id
_entity_poly.type
_entity_poly.pdbx_seq_one_letter_code
_entity_poly.pdbx_strand_id
1 'polypeptide(L)'
;MNEAGRKLYFGGDSERGITACAACHSPSGEGMQAAKFPALVNQHGEYIKIQLEQFRSGVRANDMNGMMQNIAVKLTDEDIANLTEFLKSL
;
A
#
# COMPACT_ATOMS: atom_id res chain seq x y z
N MET A 1 12.32 10.44 7.82
CA MET A 1 11.12 9.56 7.78
C MET A 1 10.04 10.28 6.99
N ASN A 2 9.45 9.65 5.97
CA ASN A 2 8.38 10.26 5.19
C ASN A 2 7.09 10.30 6.03
N GLU A 3 6.75 11.48 6.58
CA GLU A 3 5.63 11.63 7.51
C GLU A 3 4.28 11.45 6.83
N ALA A 4 4.15 11.92 5.58
CA ALA A 4 2.92 11.76 4.79
C ALA A 4 2.64 10.26 4.51
N GLY A 5 3.66 9.52 4.08
CA GLY A 5 3.58 8.08 3.87
C GLY A 5 3.29 7.32 5.15
N ARG A 6 3.91 7.70 6.27
CA ARG A 6 3.61 7.14 7.59
C ARG A 6 2.15 7.37 8.00
N LYS A 7 1.64 8.60 7.83
CA LYS A 7 0.26 8.96 8.14
C LYS A 7 -0.72 8.13 7.32
N LEU A 8 -0.49 8.01 6.01
CA LEU A 8 -1.35 7.22 5.15
C LEU A 8 -1.26 5.71 5.45
N TYR A 9 -0.06 5.20 5.77
CA TYR A 9 0.14 3.79 6.11
C TYR A 9 -0.63 3.35 7.37
N PHE A 10 -0.57 4.15 8.43
CA PHE A 10 -1.21 3.82 9.71
C PHE A 10 -2.64 4.35 9.85
N GLY A 11 -2.96 5.48 9.22
CA GLY A 11 -4.23 6.17 9.36
C GLY A 11 -5.19 5.99 8.19
N GLY A 12 -4.68 5.67 6.99
CA GLY A 12 -5.48 5.77 5.78
C GLY A 12 -5.93 7.20 5.52
N ASP A 13 -7.06 7.34 4.84
CA ASP A 13 -7.74 8.61 4.58
C ASP A 13 -9.25 8.34 4.48
N SER A 14 -9.99 8.67 5.54
CA SER A 14 -11.42 8.37 5.60
C SER A 14 -12.25 9.22 4.63
N GLU A 15 -11.80 10.42 4.30
CA GLU A 15 -12.50 11.30 3.35
C GLU A 15 -12.42 10.75 1.93
N ARG A 16 -11.27 10.20 1.55
CA ARG A 16 -11.07 9.52 0.26
C ARG A 16 -11.47 8.04 0.28
N GLY A 17 -11.87 7.50 1.43
CA GLY A 17 -12.22 6.09 1.60
C GLY A 17 -11.04 5.14 1.40
N ILE A 18 -9.83 5.57 1.79
CA ILE A 18 -8.60 4.77 1.78
C ILE A 18 -8.43 4.15 3.17
N THR A 19 -8.57 2.84 3.27
CA THR A 19 -8.26 2.12 4.51
C THR A 19 -6.75 2.14 4.78
N ALA A 20 -6.36 2.25 6.06
CA ALA A 20 -4.96 2.17 6.46
C ALA A 20 -4.29 0.89 5.95
N CYS A 21 -3.10 1.01 5.35
CA CYS A 21 -2.34 -0.12 4.83
C CYS A 21 -2.02 -1.15 5.94
N ALA A 22 -1.70 -0.65 7.14
CA ALA A 22 -1.38 -1.45 8.31
C ALA A 22 -2.51 -2.39 8.76
N ALA A 23 -3.77 -2.11 8.37
CA ALA A 23 -4.92 -2.93 8.72
C ALA A 23 -4.87 -4.33 8.06
N CYS A 24 -4.24 -4.44 6.88
CA CYS A 24 -4.08 -5.70 6.16
C CYS A 24 -2.61 -6.15 6.12
N HIS A 25 -1.67 -5.21 5.97
CA HIS A 25 -0.24 -5.51 5.81
C HIS A 25 0.55 -5.52 7.13
N SER A 26 -0.16 -5.43 8.27
CA SER A 26 0.38 -5.30 9.62
C SER A 26 1.07 -3.94 9.91
N PRO A 27 1.15 -3.51 11.18
CA PRO A 27 1.91 -2.32 11.56
C PRO A 27 3.40 -2.38 11.21
N SER A 28 3.98 -3.59 11.22
CA SER A 28 5.38 -3.85 10.87
C SER A 28 5.59 -3.99 9.35
N GLY A 29 4.53 -4.18 8.56
CA GLY A 29 4.65 -4.47 7.13
C GLY A 29 4.96 -5.94 6.81
N GLU A 30 4.92 -6.83 7.80
CA GLU A 30 5.18 -8.27 7.63
C GLU A 30 4.02 -9.01 6.93
N GLY A 31 2.89 -8.34 6.73
CA GLY A 31 1.70 -8.95 6.15
C GLY A 31 0.96 -9.87 7.13
N MET A 32 0.01 -10.63 6.58
CA MET A 32 -0.78 -11.62 7.33
C MET A 32 -1.03 -12.82 6.44
N GLN A 33 -0.15 -13.81 6.52
CA GLN A 33 -0.14 -14.89 5.53
C GLN A 33 -1.37 -15.80 5.61
N ALA A 34 -1.94 -16.00 6.80
CA ALA A 34 -3.19 -16.74 6.98
C ALA A 34 -4.37 -16.10 6.22
N ALA A 35 -4.34 -14.77 6.04
CA ALA A 35 -5.32 -14.00 5.27
C ALA A 35 -4.85 -13.68 3.83
N LYS A 36 -3.69 -14.22 3.41
CA LYS A 36 -3.04 -13.98 2.11
C LYS A 36 -2.67 -12.51 1.85
N PHE A 37 -2.45 -11.72 2.90
CA PHE A 37 -1.90 -10.36 2.75
C PHE A 37 -0.37 -10.44 2.74
N PRO A 38 0.29 -10.06 1.63
CA PRO A 38 1.73 -10.21 1.48
C PRO A 38 2.50 -9.24 2.38
N ALA A 39 3.72 -9.63 2.74
CA ALA A 39 4.69 -8.75 3.35
C ALA A 39 5.09 -7.62 2.38
N LEU A 40 5.26 -6.42 2.93
CA LEU A 40 5.79 -5.23 2.27
C LEU A 40 7.23 -4.91 2.73
N VAL A 41 7.65 -5.43 3.88
CA VAL A 41 9.04 -5.30 4.38
C VAL A 41 10.04 -5.97 3.45
N ASN A 42 11.29 -5.48 3.49
CA ASN A 42 12.42 -5.97 2.68
C ASN A 42 12.18 -5.95 1.15
N GLN A 43 11.16 -5.23 0.70
CA GLN A 43 10.88 -5.08 -0.72
C GLN A 43 11.56 -3.81 -1.26
N HIS A 44 12.01 -3.88 -2.51
CA HIS A 44 12.53 -2.71 -3.20
C HIS A 44 11.43 -1.66 -3.36
N GLY A 45 11.72 -0.42 -2.99
CA GLY A 45 10.74 0.67 -3.13
C GLY A 45 10.20 0.82 -4.55
N GLU A 46 11.07 0.71 -5.56
CA GLU A 46 10.65 0.76 -6.97
C GLU A 46 9.64 -0.34 -7.30
N TYR A 47 9.82 -1.54 -6.76
CA TYR A 47 8.85 -2.62 -6.94
C TYR A 47 7.51 -2.26 -6.29
N ILE A 48 7.50 -1.74 -5.06
CA ILE A 48 6.26 -1.32 -4.37
C ILE A 48 5.52 -0.28 -5.19
N LYS A 49 6.24 0.76 -5.67
CA LYS A 49 5.69 1.80 -6.55
C LYS A 49 5.03 1.20 -7.79
N ILE A 50 5.76 0.35 -8.52
CA ILE A 50 5.24 -0.32 -9.72
C ILE A 50 4.00 -1.16 -9.38
N GLN A 51 3.99 -1.89 -8.27
CA GLN A 51 2.82 -2.70 -7.90
C GLN A 51 1.59 -1.84 -7.60
N LEU A 52 1.74 -0.74 -6.87
CA LEU A 52 0.65 0.20 -6.59
C LEU A 52 0.12 0.83 -7.89
N GLU A 53 1.00 1.23 -8.81
CA GLU A 53 0.62 1.77 -10.12
C GLU A 53 -0.08 0.72 -11.00
N GLN A 54 0.36 -0.54 -10.97
CA GLN A 54 -0.26 -1.63 -11.71
C GLN A 54 -1.64 -1.99 -11.16
N PHE A 55 -1.83 -1.99 -9.83
CA PHE A 55 -3.16 -2.15 -9.24
C PHE A 55 -4.08 -0.97 -9.56
N ARG A 56 -3.56 0.26 -9.50
CA ARG A 56 -4.33 1.48 -9.82
C ARG A 56 -4.80 1.52 -11.27
N SER A 57 -3.96 1.07 -12.20
CA SER A 57 -4.28 1.02 -13.64
C SER A 57 -5.06 -0.23 -14.06
N GLY A 58 -5.19 -1.23 -13.19
CA GLY A 58 -5.83 -2.51 -13.50
C GLY A 58 -4.94 -3.48 -14.28
N VAL A 59 -3.69 -3.11 -14.61
CA VAL A 59 -2.70 -4.03 -15.22
C VAL A 59 -2.44 -5.24 -14.33
N ARG A 60 -2.40 -5.02 -13.01
CA ARG A 60 -2.36 -6.09 -12.02
C ARG A 60 -3.75 -6.21 -11.37
N ALA A 61 -4.38 -7.37 -11.55
CA ALA A 61 -5.71 -7.66 -11.02
C ALA A 61 -5.80 -9.07 -10.38
N ASN A 62 -4.68 -9.56 -9.84
CA ASN A 62 -4.56 -10.90 -9.25
C ASN A 62 -4.81 -10.93 -7.73
N ASP A 63 -5.48 -9.91 -7.20
CA ASP A 63 -5.82 -9.78 -5.79
C ASP A 63 -7.24 -10.29 -5.50
N MET A 64 -7.43 -10.76 -4.26
CA MET A 64 -8.71 -11.31 -3.84
C MET A 64 -9.78 -10.21 -3.81
N ASN A 65 -10.86 -10.40 -4.57
CA ASN A 65 -12.01 -9.48 -4.67
C ASN A 65 -11.65 -8.03 -5.05
N GLY A 66 -10.52 -7.80 -5.74
CA GLY A 66 -10.11 -6.45 -6.14
C GLY A 66 -9.78 -5.52 -4.96
N MET A 67 -9.46 -6.06 -3.78
CA MET A 67 -9.15 -5.27 -2.58
C MET A 67 -8.04 -4.23 -2.81
N MET A 68 -6.90 -4.63 -3.38
CA MET A 68 -5.79 -3.72 -3.63
C MET A 68 -6.10 -2.76 -4.77
N GLN A 69 -6.84 -3.19 -5.78
CA GLN A 69 -7.33 -2.28 -6.83
C GLN A 69 -8.21 -1.18 -6.22
N ASN A 70 -9.18 -1.54 -5.38
CA ASN A 70 -10.09 -0.60 -4.71
C ASN A 70 -9.41 0.42 -3.79
N ILE A 71 -8.21 0.10 -3.28
CA ILE A 71 -7.35 1.03 -2.55
C ILE A 71 -6.53 1.87 -3.53
N ALA A 72 -5.83 1.23 -4.46
CA ALA A 72 -4.87 1.86 -5.35
C ALA A 72 -5.49 2.90 -6.29
N VAL A 73 -6.74 2.70 -6.74
CA VAL A 73 -7.49 3.67 -7.56
C VAL A 73 -7.71 5.04 -6.89
N LYS A 74 -7.59 5.13 -5.56
CA LYS A 74 -7.76 6.37 -4.79
C LYS A 74 -6.44 7.08 -4.49
N LEU A 75 -5.31 6.42 -4.78
CA LEU A 75 -3.98 6.96 -4.52
C LEU A 75 -3.53 7.88 -5.65
N THR A 76 -3.11 9.08 -5.28
CA THR A 76 -2.40 10.00 -6.16
C THR A 76 -0.96 9.53 -6.38
N ASP A 77 -0.27 10.11 -7.36
CA ASP A 77 1.16 9.83 -7.58
C ASP A 77 2.01 10.22 -6.36
N GLU A 78 1.64 11.31 -5.69
CA GLU A 78 2.29 11.75 -4.46
C GLU A 78 2.07 10.77 -3.31
N ASP A 79 0.86 10.21 -3.15
CA ASP A 79 0.60 9.17 -2.15
C ASP A 79 1.48 7.93 -2.39
N ILE A 80 1.57 7.47 -3.64
CA ILE A 80 2.38 6.30 -4.01
C ILE A 80 3.85 6.57 -3.74
N ALA A 81 4.37 7.74 -4.11
CA ALA A 81 5.75 8.13 -3.83
C ALA A 81 6.03 8.19 -2.32
N ASN A 82 5.13 8.79 -1.55
CA ASN A 82 5.26 8.92 -0.10
C ASN A 82 5.18 7.57 0.63
N LEU A 83 4.22 6.70 0.26
CA LEU A 83 4.11 5.34 0.78
C LEU A 83 5.36 4.52 0.46
N THR A 84 5.83 4.61 -0.77
CA THR A 84 7.04 3.90 -1.21
C THR A 84 8.26 4.32 -0.39
N GLU A 85 8.45 5.63 -0.19
CA GLU A 85 9.58 6.13 0.59
C GLU A 85 9.48 5.75 2.07
N PHE A 86 8.27 5.72 2.63
CA PHE A 86 8.06 5.24 3.99
C PHE A 86 8.35 3.74 4.11
N LEU A 87 7.82 2.91 3.21
CA LEU A 87 7.98 1.45 3.23
C LEU A 87 9.43 1.01 3.03
N LYS A 88 10.25 1.77 2.29
CA LYS A 88 11.71 1.53 2.19
C LYS A 88 12.45 1.64 3.53
N SER A 89 11.85 2.31 4.51
CA SER A 89 12.45 2.55 5.83
C SER A 89 11.95 1.59 6.92
N LEU A 90 11.04 0.66 6.57
CA LEU A 90 10.61 -0.44 7.42
C LEU A 90 11.55 -1.64 7.26
#